data_AF-A0A432TLG0-F1
#
_entry.id   AF-A0A432TLG0-F1
#
_cell.length_a   1.000
_cell.length_b   1.000
_cell.length_c   1.000
_cell.angle_alpha   90.00
_cell.angle_beta   90.00
_cell.angle_gamma   90.00
#
_symmetry.space_group_name_H-M   'P 1'
#
loop_
_entity.id
_entity.type
_entity.pdbx_description
1 polymer ?
#
loop_
_entity_poly.entity_id
_entity_poly.type
_entity_poly.pdbx_seq_one_letter_code
_entity_poly.pdbx_strand_id
1 'polypeptide(L)'
;MINTQDLIWQSLEQAHDVPDTIMHWLDDDQSLTAKLKRKFDDFAVNVLLQTQLEPHENETTLLSFKGDSIIREVELLGNDQVMVFARSVIPITNDTKNLLMIGSKPLGEVLFNDPTITRGPLQITHTGSTWGRRSTFTIGTTKLLVSEFFLECLYA
;
A
#
# COMPACT_ATOMS: atom_id res chain seq x y z
N MET A 1 -10.06 -0.30 11.78
CA MET A 1 -9.21 0.37 10.78
C MET A 1 -7.92 0.81 11.46
N ILE A 2 -6.77 0.57 10.84
CA ILE A 2 -5.46 0.95 11.39
C ILE A 2 -5.36 2.48 11.27
N ASN A 3 -5.12 3.18 12.39
CA ASN A 3 -4.85 4.61 12.36
C ASN A 3 -3.45 4.82 11.78
N THR A 4 -3.35 5.33 10.55
CA THR A 4 -2.08 5.54 9.85
C THR A 4 -1.42 6.88 10.14
N GLN A 5 -2.13 7.80 10.82
CA GLN A 5 -1.68 9.16 11.08
C GLN A 5 -0.49 9.19 12.05
N ASP A 6 -0.56 8.40 13.13
CA ASP A 6 0.39 8.47 14.24
C ASP A 6 1.45 7.34 14.20
N LEU A 7 1.52 6.59 13.11
CA LEU A 7 2.49 5.50 12.97
C LEU A 7 3.90 6.05 12.78
N ILE A 8 4.85 5.43 13.48
CA ILE A 8 6.27 5.70 13.33
C ILE A 8 6.81 4.83 12.21
N TRP A 9 7.32 5.49 11.17
CA TRP A 9 7.88 4.84 9.99
C TRP A 9 9.40 4.97 10.00
N GLN A 10 10.08 3.88 9.69
CA GLN A 10 11.54 3.83 9.57
C GLN A 10 11.94 3.25 8.22
N SER A 11 13.15 3.58 7.75
CA SER A 11 13.70 2.94 6.55
C SER A 11 13.84 1.44 6.80
N LEU A 12 13.56 0.61 5.79
CA LEU A 12 13.79 -0.84 5.88
C LEU A 12 15.26 -1.14 6.25
N GLU A 13 16.22 -0.36 5.73
CA GLU A 13 17.66 -0.51 6.02
C GLU A 13 18.01 -0.28 7.50
N GLN A 14 17.16 0.43 8.23
CA GLN A 14 17.35 0.77 9.65
C GLN A 14 16.53 -0.12 10.58
N ALA A 15 15.68 -0.98 10.01
CA ALA A 15 14.86 -1.89 10.79
C ALA A 15 15.72 -3.00 11.40
N HIS A 16 15.59 -3.18 12.71
CA HIS A 16 16.21 -4.27 13.45
C HIS A 16 15.10 -5.19 13.99
N ASP A 17 15.41 -6.47 14.19
CA ASP A 17 14.51 -7.47 14.79
C ASP A 17 13.19 -7.73 14.05
N VAL A 18 13.20 -7.62 12.72
CA VAL A 18 12.06 -8.03 11.88
C VAL A 18 12.07 -9.56 11.74
N PRO A 19 10.99 -10.28 12.10
CA PRO A 19 10.93 -11.72 11.91
C PRO A 19 11.06 -12.13 10.44
N ASP A 20 11.81 -13.20 10.15
CA ASP A 20 11.98 -13.72 8.79
C ASP A 20 10.64 -14.06 8.12
N THR A 21 9.66 -14.51 8.91
CA THR A 21 8.31 -14.87 8.42
C THR A 21 7.57 -13.71 7.78
N ILE A 22 7.80 -12.47 8.26
CA ILE A 22 7.21 -11.26 7.70
C ILE A 22 8.16 -10.51 6.77
N MET A 23 9.47 -10.70 6.90
CA MET A 23 10.48 -10.01 6.08
C MET A 23 10.23 -10.21 4.58
N HIS A 24 9.87 -11.42 4.17
CA HIS A 24 9.52 -11.70 2.77
C HIS A 24 8.30 -10.93 2.27
N TRP A 25 7.40 -10.47 3.13
CA TRP A 25 6.26 -9.63 2.77
C TRP A 25 6.62 -8.14 2.77
N LEU A 26 7.55 -7.74 3.63
CA LEU A 26 8.01 -6.36 3.76
C LEU A 26 8.94 -5.97 2.61
N ASP A 27 9.99 -6.76 2.40
CA ASP A 27 11.01 -6.55 1.38
C ASP A 27 10.69 -7.37 0.12
N ASP A 28 9.65 -6.94 -0.60
CA ASP A 28 9.24 -7.60 -1.84
C ASP A 28 9.18 -6.59 -2.98
N ASP A 29 9.93 -6.89 -4.03
CA ASP A 29 9.98 -6.16 -5.30
C ASP A 29 8.88 -6.58 -6.28
N GLN A 30 8.10 -7.61 -5.94
CA GLN A 30 6.95 -8.05 -6.73
C GLN A 30 5.64 -7.44 -6.20
N SER A 31 4.63 -7.43 -7.07
CA SER A 31 3.27 -7.03 -6.68
C SER A 31 2.74 -7.93 -5.56
N LEU A 32 2.37 -7.32 -4.43
CA LEU A 32 1.75 -8.01 -3.30
C LEU A 32 0.52 -8.80 -3.73
N THR A 33 -0.28 -8.25 -4.64
CA THR A 33 -1.43 -8.93 -5.22
C THR A 33 -1.03 -10.21 -5.95
N ALA A 34 0.02 -10.17 -6.77
CA ALA A 34 0.49 -11.35 -7.50
C ALA A 34 0.93 -12.45 -6.53
N LYS A 35 1.57 -12.07 -5.42
CA LYS A 35 1.99 -13.01 -4.37
C LYS A 35 0.80 -13.62 -3.63
N LEU A 36 -0.19 -12.82 -3.25
CA LEU A 36 -1.40 -13.31 -2.58
C LEU A 36 -2.21 -14.23 -3.49
N LYS A 37 -2.37 -13.89 -4.78
CA LYS A 37 -3.01 -14.77 -5.80
C LYS A 37 -2.30 -16.10 -6.00
N ARG A 38 -0.98 -16.19 -5.75
CA ARG A 38 -0.23 -17.46 -5.79
C ARG A 38 -0.40 -18.27 -4.50
N LYS A 39 -0.69 -17.61 -3.37
CA LYS A 39 -0.85 -18.24 -2.05
C LYS A 39 -2.30 -18.68 -1.80
N PHE A 40 -3.27 -17.96 -2.33
CA PHE A 40 -4.71 -18.16 -2.10
C PHE A 40 -5.46 -18.24 -3.43
N ASP A 41 -6.17 -19.34 -3.65
CA ASP A 41 -6.95 -19.57 -4.88
C ASP A 41 -8.20 -18.69 -4.95
N ASP A 42 -8.74 -18.30 -3.79
CA ASP A 42 -9.95 -17.50 -3.59
C ASP A 42 -9.66 -16.01 -3.36
N PHE A 43 -8.48 -15.54 -3.78
CA PHE A 43 -8.06 -14.16 -3.58
C PHE A 43 -9.13 -13.15 -4.02
N ALA A 44 -9.49 -12.25 -3.11
CA ALA A 44 -10.47 -11.20 -3.37
C ALA A 44 -9.98 -9.83 -2.89
N VAL A 45 -10.51 -8.77 -3.51
CA VAL A 45 -10.30 -7.38 -3.11
C VAL A 45 -11.64 -6.81 -2.68
N ASN A 46 -11.72 -6.37 -1.43
CA ASN A 46 -12.87 -5.64 -0.91
C ASN A 46 -12.51 -4.15 -0.82
N VAL A 47 -13.24 -3.28 -1.52
CA VAL A 47 -12.99 -1.83 -1.48
C VAL A 47 -13.83 -1.22 -0.37
N LEU A 48 -13.16 -0.76 0.68
CA LEU A 48 -13.81 -0.15 1.85
C LEU A 48 -14.12 1.32 1.63
N LEU A 49 -13.18 2.03 1.01
CA LEU A 49 -13.25 3.47 0.80
C LEU A 49 -12.59 3.83 -0.52
N GLN A 50 -13.25 4.70 -1.29
CA GLN A 50 -12.60 5.44 -2.37
C GLN A 50 -13.29 6.80 -2.49
N THR A 51 -12.71 7.81 -1.87
CA THR A 51 -13.30 9.16 -1.88
C THR A 51 -12.24 10.24 -1.74
N GLN A 52 -12.60 11.47 -2.08
CA GLN A 52 -11.73 12.62 -1.90
C GLN A 52 -11.66 12.98 -0.43
N LEU A 53 -10.47 12.87 0.16
CA LEU A 53 -10.18 13.25 1.54
C LEU A 53 -8.80 13.89 1.60
N GLU A 54 -8.59 14.69 2.64
CA GLU A 54 -7.28 15.25 2.93
C GLU A 54 -6.34 14.13 3.41
N PRO A 55 -5.15 13.95 2.79
CA PRO A 55 -4.16 13.02 3.28
C PRO A 55 -3.61 13.45 4.64
N HIS A 56 -3.10 12.50 5.42
CA HIS A 56 -2.45 12.84 6.68
C HIS A 56 -1.15 13.63 6.44
N GLU A 57 -0.69 14.41 7.41
CA GLU A 57 0.53 15.23 7.27
C GLU A 57 1.77 14.38 6.96
N ASN A 58 1.88 13.20 7.57
CA ASN A 58 2.96 12.24 7.33
C ASN A 58 2.92 11.63 5.92
N GLU A 59 1.76 11.60 5.26
CA GLU A 59 1.56 11.16 3.88
C GLU A 59 1.90 12.30 2.91
N THR A 60 1.35 13.49 3.16
CA THR A 60 1.55 14.71 2.37
C THR A 60 3.03 15.08 2.25
N THR A 61 3.78 14.93 3.35
CA THR A 61 5.23 15.20 3.39
C THR A 61 6.00 14.28 2.42
N LEU A 62 5.65 13.00 2.35
CA LEU A 62 6.28 12.04 1.43
C LEU A 62 5.96 12.33 -0.04
N LEU A 63 4.73 12.76 -0.31
CA LEU A 63 4.28 13.07 -1.66
C LEU A 63 4.88 14.37 -2.18
N SER A 64 5.27 15.30 -1.28
CA SER A 64 5.65 16.66 -1.64
C SER A 64 4.57 17.34 -2.51
N PHE A 65 3.31 16.99 -2.28
CA PHE A 65 2.15 17.43 -3.06
C PHE A 65 1.13 18.07 -2.12
N LYS A 66 0.53 19.18 -2.53
CA LYS A 66 -0.60 19.82 -1.84
C LYS A 66 -1.71 20.04 -2.87
N GLY A 67 -2.83 19.37 -2.67
CA GLY A 67 -3.99 19.43 -3.56
C GLY A 67 -4.95 18.29 -3.30
N ASP A 68 -6.02 18.23 -4.10
CA ASP A 68 -7.03 17.19 -3.97
C ASP A 68 -6.42 15.79 -4.19
N SER A 69 -6.78 14.87 -3.31
CA SER A 69 -6.33 13.48 -3.35
C SER A 69 -7.50 12.55 -3.11
N ILE A 70 -7.52 11.43 -3.83
CA ILE A 70 -8.39 10.31 -3.52
C ILE A 70 -7.67 9.41 -2.54
N ILE A 71 -8.33 9.15 -1.42
CA ILE A 71 -7.95 8.12 -0.47
C ILE A 71 -8.69 6.86 -0.85
N ARG A 72 -7.93 5.79 -1.08
CA ARG A 72 -8.46 4.47 -1.38
C ARG A 72 -8.01 3.47 -0.32
N GLU A 73 -8.96 2.85 0.35
CA GLU A 73 -8.73 1.81 1.35
C GLU A 73 -9.37 0.51 0.89
N VAL A 74 -8.59 -0.57 0.94
CA VAL A 74 -9.00 -1.89 0.50
C VAL A 74 -8.54 -2.96 1.48
N GLU A 75 -9.27 -4.06 1.51
CA GLU A 75 -8.84 -5.31 2.12
C GLU A 75 -8.48 -6.30 1.01
N LEU A 76 -7.37 -7.00 1.21
CA LEU A 76 -6.98 -8.13 0.39
C LEU A 76 -7.28 -9.40 1.18
N LEU A 77 -8.15 -10.25 0.64
CA LEU A 77 -8.64 -11.45 1.29
C LEU A 77 -8.00 -12.70 0.67
N GLY A 78 -7.85 -13.73 1.49
CA GLY A 78 -7.54 -15.09 1.08
C GLY A 78 -8.13 -16.06 2.11
N ASN A 79 -8.63 -17.21 1.67
CA ASN A 79 -9.44 -18.13 2.48
C ASN A 79 -10.58 -17.41 3.23
N ASP A 80 -11.33 -16.53 2.55
CA ASP A 80 -12.38 -15.67 3.10
C ASP A 80 -11.97 -14.79 4.31
N GLN A 81 -10.66 -14.62 4.55
CA GLN A 81 -10.13 -13.86 5.67
C GLN A 81 -9.28 -12.69 5.19
N VAL A 82 -9.38 -11.55 5.87
CA VAL A 82 -8.54 -10.38 5.58
C VAL A 82 -7.09 -10.71 5.92
N MET A 83 -6.22 -10.60 4.92
CA MET A 83 -4.78 -10.85 5.04
C MET A 83 -4.01 -9.53 5.12
N VAL A 84 -4.45 -8.55 4.34
CA VAL A 84 -3.79 -7.24 4.25
C VAL A 84 -4.84 -6.14 4.19
N PHE A 85 -4.63 -5.09 4.98
CA PHE A 85 -5.29 -3.81 4.78
C PHE A 85 -4.35 -2.89 4.00
N ALA A 86 -4.83 -2.26 2.93
CA ALA A 86 -4.03 -1.34 2.14
C ALA A 86 -4.72 0.01 2.02
N ARG A 87 -3.95 1.07 2.24
CA ARG A 87 -4.36 2.47 2.11
C ARG A 87 -3.48 3.14 1.07
N SER A 88 -4.11 3.80 0.10
CA SER A 88 -3.42 4.54 -0.96
C SER A 88 -3.85 5.99 -0.96
N VAL A 89 -2.87 6.88 -1.13
CA VAL A 89 -3.09 8.31 -1.34
C VAL A 89 -2.76 8.63 -2.79
N ILE A 90 -3.77 9.00 -3.56
CA ILE A 90 -3.66 9.21 -5.01
C ILE A 90 -3.99 10.67 -5.32
N PRO A 91 -2.99 11.55 -5.55
CA PRO A 91 -3.24 12.91 -6.00
C PRO A 91 -4.10 12.93 -7.27
N ILE A 92 -5.04 13.88 -7.37
CA ILE A 92 -5.88 14.04 -8.55
C ILE A 92 -5.13 14.91 -9.56
N THR A 93 -4.44 14.26 -10.51
CA THR A 93 -3.70 14.92 -11.59
C THR A 93 -4.04 14.25 -12.92
N ASN A 94 -3.50 14.76 -14.03
CA ASN A 94 -3.66 14.08 -15.32
C ASN A 94 -2.98 12.71 -15.35
N ASP A 95 -1.88 12.52 -14.61
CA ASP A 95 -1.10 11.28 -14.60
C ASP A 95 -1.86 10.14 -13.91
N THR A 96 -2.72 10.45 -12.93
CA THR A 96 -3.39 9.45 -12.08
C THR A 96 -4.83 9.14 -12.49
N LYS A 97 -5.38 9.79 -13.53
CA LYS A 97 -6.78 9.59 -13.98
C LYS A 97 -7.14 8.12 -14.17
N ASN A 98 -6.25 7.34 -14.78
CA ASN A 98 -6.47 5.91 -15.03
C ASN A 98 -6.56 5.11 -13.71
N LEU A 99 -5.77 5.49 -12.69
CA LEU A 99 -5.78 4.84 -11.38
C LEU A 99 -7.09 5.09 -10.62
N LEU A 100 -7.71 6.25 -10.81
CA LEU A 100 -8.98 6.57 -10.16
C LEU A 100 -10.15 5.73 -10.70
N MET A 101 -10.01 5.15 -11.90
CA MET A 101 -11.04 4.35 -12.58
C MET A 101 -10.87 2.84 -12.41
N ILE A 102 -9.93 2.36 -11.58
CA ILE A 102 -9.57 0.93 -11.52
C ILE A 102 -10.65 0.04 -10.90
N GLY A 103 -11.71 0.61 -10.29
CA GLY A 103 -12.83 -0.14 -9.72
C GLY A 103 -12.36 -1.10 -8.63
N SER A 104 -12.64 -2.39 -8.75
CA SER A 104 -12.18 -3.43 -7.81
C SER A 104 -10.77 -3.96 -8.11
N LYS A 105 -10.07 -3.45 -9.15
CA LYS A 105 -8.72 -3.92 -9.44
C LYS A 105 -7.74 -3.52 -8.32
N PRO A 106 -6.82 -4.42 -7.93
CA PRO A 106 -5.75 -4.10 -7.01
C PRO A 106 -4.84 -3.01 -7.59
N LEU A 107 -4.58 -1.95 -6.82
CA LEU A 107 -3.75 -0.84 -7.26
C LEU A 107 -2.32 -1.31 -7.58
N GLY A 108 -1.75 -2.16 -6.73
CA GLY A 108 -0.39 -2.70 -6.94
C GLY A 108 -0.23 -3.39 -8.30
N GLU A 109 -1.21 -4.18 -8.74
CA GLU A 109 -1.14 -4.82 -10.07
C GLU A 109 -1.05 -3.79 -11.21
N VAL A 110 -1.77 -2.67 -11.10
CA VAL A 110 -1.69 -1.59 -12.11
C VAL A 110 -0.33 -0.89 -12.04
N LEU A 111 0.19 -0.64 -10.84
CA LEU A 111 1.46 0.05 -10.64
C LEU A 111 2.66 -0.77 -11.14
N PHE A 112 2.68 -2.08 -10.87
CA PHE A 112 3.79 -2.95 -11.24
C PHE A 112 3.78 -3.39 -12.71
N ASN A 113 2.64 -3.31 -13.39
CA ASN A 113 2.53 -3.64 -14.81
C ASN A 113 2.93 -2.50 -15.75
N ASP A 114 3.14 -1.29 -15.23
CA ASP A 114 3.56 -0.13 -16.01
C ASP A 114 5.06 0.15 -15.78
N PRO A 115 5.92 -0.11 -16.79
CA PRO A 115 7.37 0.07 -16.65
C PRO A 115 7.81 1.53 -16.54
N THR A 116 6.90 2.50 -16.77
CA THR A 116 7.19 3.93 -16.59
C THR A 116 7.07 4.37 -15.13
N ILE A 117 6.51 3.50 -14.27
CA ILE A 117 6.30 3.79 -12.85
C ILE A 117 7.53 3.38 -12.05
N THR A 118 8.10 4.36 -11.34
CA THR A 118 9.24 4.11 -10.47
C THR A 118 8.79 4.07 -9.01
N ARG A 119 9.14 2.97 -8.33
CA ARG A 119 8.95 2.81 -6.89
C ARG A 119 10.07 3.52 -6.13
N GLY A 120 9.70 4.29 -5.11
CA GLY A 120 10.63 4.96 -4.20
C GLY A 120 11.07 4.06 -3.04
N PRO A 121 11.87 4.61 -2.10
CA PRO A 121 12.35 3.87 -0.94
C PRO A 121 11.21 3.26 -0.12
N LEU A 122 11.49 2.10 0.47
CA LEU A 122 10.55 1.37 1.30
C LEU A 122 10.71 1.79 2.77
N GLN A 123 9.59 2.13 3.41
CA GLN A 123 9.54 2.36 4.84
C GLN A 123 8.68 1.29 5.50
N ILE A 124 9.05 0.86 6.70
CA ILE A 124 8.27 -0.09 7.48
C ILE A 124 7.83 0.51 8.82
N THR A 125 6.82 -0.12 9.41
CA THR A 125 6.30 0.17 10.74
C THR A 125 5.83 -1.12 11.40
N HIS A 126 5.72 -1.11 12.71
CA HIS A 126 5.15 -2.20 13.49
C HIS A 126 4.27 -1.61 14.59
N THR A 127 3.04 -2.11 14.70
CA THR A 127 2.08 -1.66 15.72
C THR A 127 1.26 -2.86 16.21
N GLY A 128 1.30 -3.12 17.51
CA GLY A 128 0.67 -4.32 18.08
C GLY A 128 1.26 -5.60 17.49
N SER A 129 0.41 -6.38 16.79
CA SER A 129 0.81 -7.57 16.03
C SER A 129 0.66 -7.36 14.51
N THR A 130 0.82 -6.13 14.03
CA THR A 130 0.69 -5.80 12.60
C THR A 130 1.95 -5.12 12.11
N TRP A 131 2.53 -5.69 11.06
CA TRP A 131 3.61 -5.06 10.32
C TRP A 131 3.02 -4.26 9.16
N GLY A 132 3.60 -3.09 8.91
CA GLY A 132 3.22 -2.28 7.77
C GLY A 132 4.44 -1.93 6.94
N ARG A 133 4.24 -1.77 5.63
CA ARG A 133 5.18 -1.11 4.74
C ARG A 133 4.49 0.00 3.97
N ARG A 134 5.24 1.01 3.56
CA ARG A 134 4.77 2.01 2.61
C ARG A 134 5.87 2.37 1.64
N SER A 135 5.47 2.76 0.44
CA SER A 135 6.37 3.25 -0.58
C SER A 135 5.64 4.23 -1.49
N THR A 136 6.41 5.18 -2.03
CA THR A 136 5.89 6.10 -3.04
C THR A 136 6.06 5.50 -4.42
N PHE A 137 5.14 5.80 -5.33
CA PHE A 137 5.20 5.43 -6.73
C PHE A 137 5.08 6.69 -7.57
N THR A 138 5.98 6.86 -8.53
CA THR A 138 6.01 8.04 -9.40
C THR A 138 5.48 7.70 -10.77
N ILE A 139 4.43 8.40 -11.23
CA ILE A 139 3.82 8.27 -12.55
C ILE A 139 3.91 9.63 -13.23
N GLY A 140 4.64 9.72 -14.33
CA GLY A 140 4.92 11.00 -14.98
C GLY A 140 5.63 11.95 -14.01
N THR A 141 4.94 13.00 -13.57
CA THR A 141 5.44 13.96 -12.58
C THR A 141 4.75 13.85 -11.22
N THR A 142 3.77 12.96 -11.10
CA THR A 142 2.94 12.79 -9.91
C THR A 142 3.44 11.65 -9.04
N LYS A 143 3.61 11.89 -7.74
CA LYS A 143 3.85 10.83 -6.76
C LYS A 143 2.54 10.42 -6.11
N LEU A 144 2.38 9.13 -5.84
CA LEU A 144 1.32 8.58 -5.01
C LEU A 144 1.93 7.69 -3.92
N LEU A 145 1.18 7.43 -2.85
CA LEU A 145 1.64 6.65 -1.71
C LEU A 145 0.79 5.40 -1.61
N VAL A 146 1.43 4.26 -1.40
CA VAL A 146 0.76 3.00 -1.05
C VAL A 146 1.32 2.53 0.28
N SER A 147 0.43 2.31 1.23
CA SER A 147 0.70 1.73 2.54
C SER A 147 -0.05 0.41 2.65
N GLU A 148 0.66 -0.65 3.05
CA GLU A 148 0.15 -2.02 3.16
C GLU A 148 0.43 -2.52 4.58
N PHE A 149 -0.58 -3.10 5.22
CA PHE A 149 -0.54 -3.58 6.58
C PHE A 149 -0.88 -5.07 6.61
N PHE A 150 0.11 -5.88 6.97
CA PHE A 150 0.06 -7.32 7.01
C PHE A 150 -0.48 -7.77 8.36
N LEU A 151 -1.65 -8.39 8.35
CA LEU A 151 -2.25 -8.93 9.56
C LEU A 151 -1.53 -10.20 9.99
N GLU A 152 -1.50 -10.45 11.30
CA GLU A 152 -0.79 -11.58 11.91
C GLU A 152 -1.12 -12.92 11.24
N CYS A 153 -2.38 -13.15 10.89
CA CYS A 153 -2.85 -14.35 10.21
C CYS A 153 -2.20 -14.67 8.85
N LEU A 154 -1.54 -13.69 8.22
CA LEU A 154 -0.85 -13.89 6.95
C LEU A 154 0.53 -14.55 7.14
N TYR A 155 1.19 -14.30 8.27
CA TYR A 155 2.59 -14.67 8.50
C TYR A 155 2.85 -15.44 9.80
N ALA A 156 1.84 -15.59 10.66
CA ALA A 156 1.87 -16.45 11.85
C ALA A 156 1.85 -17.94 11.51
#